data_AF-A0A540M3G7-F1
#
_entry.id   AF-A0A540M3G7-F1
#
_cell.length_a   1.000
_cell.length_b   1.000
_cell.length_c   1.000
_cell.angle_alpha   90.00
_cell.angle_beta   90.00
_cell.angle_gamma   90.00
#
_symmetry.space_group_name_H-M   'P 1'
#
loop_
_entity.id
_entity.type
_entity.pdbx_description
1 polymer ?
#
loop_
_entity_poly.entity_id
_entity_poly.type
_entity_poly.pdbx_seq_one_letter_code
_entity_poly.pdbx_strand_id
1 'polypeptide(L)'
;MAATVVSSVIANLKVLSHDNYEDWSLHFKTYLLAEDLWEVVEETSEPPRQEDGEAEFLFWRKNNAKVLHAIHTCCGDDTHFIIRGISSAKVAWDTLAEKLKPTDQALENTEDVPLMAHEELNTSLTRNEEYYKTNGDFNEFSHHQPLIDAVAKGDWSSATKYLTMHPDAIRERGSLSGLTALHMAVSMENEYMAKEVVEWMTEEDLEIEDANGVTAIALATLIGPEVARCIIEKNKRLLCIPCNLQNMIPLIMACHGGHWGLARYLYSVTPLEVLTSTQNNCRTGADLISHCFSSKELDIALDLIKRCPNLAFATNSTGKTLLQELACMPSLFLSGTRLRFWQQWIYNS
;
A
#
# COMPACT_ATOMS: atom_id res chain seq x y z
N MET A 1 -18.98 -31.27 -19.70
CA MET A 1 -19.34 -30.45 -18.54
C MET A 1 -18.74 -29.08 -18.75
N ALA A 2 -19.57 -28.06 -19.01
CA ALA A 2 -19.10 -26.69 -19.11
C ALA A 2 -18.76 -26.21 -17.69
N ALA A 3 -17.52 -25.76 -17.48
CA ALA A 3 -17.12 -25.13 -16.24
C ALA A 3 -17.80 -23.76 -16.18
N THR A 4 -18.78 -23.62 -15.28
CA THR A 4 -19.40 -22.33 -14.97
C THR A 4 -18.32 -21.47 -14.30
N VAL A 5 -17.76 -20.52 -15.04
CA VAL A 5 -16.88 -19.49 -14.47
C VAL A 5 -17.77 -18.60 -13.62
N VAL A 6 -17.74 -18.81 -12.31
CA VAL A 6 -18.34 -17.88 -11.35
C VAL A 6 -17.51 -16.61 -11.44
N SER A 7 -18.07 -15.57 -12.04
CA SER A 7 -17.49 -14.23 -12.01
C SER A 7 -17.32 -13.83 -10.55
N SER A 8 -16.08 -13.57 -10.12
CA SER A 8 -15.79 -13.03 -8.79
C SER A 8 -16.65 -11.78 -8.56
N VAL A 9 -17.52 -11.82 -7.55
CA VAL A 9 -18.48 -10.75 -7.22
C VAL A 9 -17.77 -9.42 -6.93
N ILE A 10 -16.51 -9.48 -6.47
CA ILE A 10 -15.64 -8.32 -6.23
C ILE A 10 -15.44 -7.47 -7.49
N ALA A 11 -15.49 -8.06 -8.70
CA ALA A 11 -15.22 -7.35 -9.95
C ALA A 11 -16.27 -6.28 -10.32
N ASN A 12 -17.42 -6.25 -9.63
CA ASN A 12 -18.51 -5.32 -9.90
C ASN A 12 -18.70 -4.24 -8.81
N LEU A 13 -17.87 -4.22 -7.76
CA LEU A 13 -17.95 -3.17 -6.74
C LEU A 13 -17.34 -1.88 -7.28
N LYS A 14 -18.04 -0.76 -7.12
CA LYS A 14 -17.50 0.56 -7.47
C LYS A 14 -16.33 0.91 -6.55
N VAL A 15 -15.34 1.61 -7.10
CA VAL A 15 -14.23 2.17 -6.33
C VAL A 15 -14.77 3.29 -5.42
N LEU A 16 -14.39 3.25 -4.15
CA LEU A 16 -14.72 4.21 -3.11
C LEU A 16 -13.95 5.51 -3.31
N SER A 17 -14.68 6.63 -3.32
CA SER A 17 -14.18 8.00 -3.35
C SER A 17 -14.83 8.81 -2.22
N HIS A 18 -14.40 10.07 -2.07
CA HIS A 18 -14.95 10.96 -1.06
C HIS A 18 -16.44 11.29 -1.25
N ASP A 19 -16.97 11.15 -2.46
CA ASP A 19 -18.32 11.59 -2.81
C ASP A 19 -19.34 10.44 -2.95
N ASN A 20 -18.91 9.19 -2.80
CA ASN A 20 -19.76 8.03 -3.10
C ASN A 20 -19.92 7.05 -1.93
N TYR A 21 -19.54 7.44 -0.73
CA TYR A 21 -19.51 6.56 0.44
C TYR A 21 -20.86 5.88 0.71
N GLU A 22 -21.98 6.61 0.65
CA GLU A 22 -23.31 6.02 0.93
C GLU A 22 -23.66 4.90 -0.05
N ASP A 23 -23.58 5.20 -1.35
CA ASP A 23 -23.80 4.22 -2.42
C ASP A 23 -22.83 3.03 -2.29
N TRP A 24 -21.55 3.32 -2.05
CA TRP A 24 -20.53 2.30 -1.89
C TRP A 24 -20.83 1.38 -0.71
N SER A 25 -21.13 1.94 0.46
CA SER A 25 -21.37 1.20 1.70
C SER A 25 -22.58 0.27 1.57
N LEU A 26 -23.63 0.68 0.84
CA LEU A 26 -24.80 -0.15 0.57
C LEU A 26 -24.46 -1.37 -0.32
N HIS A 27 -23.73 -1.16 -1.40
CA HIS A 27 -23.32 -2.23 -2.30
C HIS A 27 -22.34 -3.17 -1.61
N PHE A 28 -21.39 -2.63 -0.83
CA PHE A 28 -20.41 -3.40 -0.10
C PHE A 28 -21.06 -4.24 1.02
N LYS A 29 -22.01 -3.68 1.76
CA LYS A 29 -22.83 -4.43 2.74
C LYS A 29 -23.56 -5.60 2.08
N THR A 30 -24.16 -5.38 0.91
CA THR A 30 -24.85 -6.43 0.15
C THR A 30 -23.89 -7.55 -0.25
N TYR A 31 -22.67 -7.21 -0.66
CA TYR A 31 -21.61 -8.18 -0.96
C TYR A 31 -21.22 -9.00 0.28
N LEU A 32 -20.97 -8.34 1.42
CA LEU A 32 -20.60 -9.03 2.66
C LEU A 32 -21.71 -9.98 3.15
N LEU A 33 -22.99 -9.60 3.02
CA LEU A 33 -24.10 -10.49 3.34
C LEU A 33 -24.16 -11.70 2.39
N ALA A 34 -23.84 -11.53 1.11
CA ALA A 34 -23.83 -12.62 0.14
C ALA A 34 -22.70 -13.64 0.39
N GLU A 35 -21.57 -13.19 0.93
CA GLU A 35 -20.41 -14.02 1.26
C GLU A 35 -20.42 -14.54 2.70
N ASP A 36 -21.47 -14.26 3.47
CA ASP A 36 -21.58 -14.61 4.90
C ASP A 36 -20.45 -14.00 5.76
N LEU A 37 -20.10 -12.75 5.46
CA LEU A 37 -19.01 -11.99 6.07
C LEU A 37 -19.45 -10.72 6.80
N TRP A 38 -20.74 -10.38 6.77
CA TRP A 38 -21.25 -9.14 7.39
C TRP A 38 -20.99 -9.07 8.90
N GLU A 39 -21.04 -10.20 9.59
CA GLU A 39 -20.80 -10.29 11.04
C GLU A 39 -19.43 -9.74 11.46
N VAL A 40 -18.44 -9.74 10.56
CA VAL A 40 -17.07 -9.25 10.82
C VAL A 40 -17.00 -7.75 11.07
N VAL A 41 -17.93 -6.95 10.52
CA VAL A 41 -17.93 -5.48 10.64
C VAL A 41 -19.08 -4.95 11.50
N GLU A 42 -20.01 -5.82 11.90
CA GLU A 42 -21.13 -5.50 12.78
C GLU A 42 -20.68 -5.22 14.23
N GLU A 43 -21.52 -4.54 15.02
CA GLU A 43 -21.17 -3.96 16.34
C GLU A 43 -20.69 -4.96 17.42
N THR A 44 -20.81 -6.28 17.20
CA THR A 44 -20.55 -7.31 18.24
C THR A 44 -19.36 -8.23 17.98
N SER A 45 -18.62 -8.08 16.88
CA SER A 45 -17.46 -8.92 16.57
C SER A 45 -16.16 -8.35 17.13
N GLU A 46 -16.05 -8.32 18.46
CA GLU A 46 -14.74 -8.18 19.09
C GLU A 46 -13.84 -9.37 18.68
N PRO A 47 -12.51 -9.17 18.57
CA PRO A 47 -11.59 -10.27 18.31
C PRO A 47 -11.78 -11.34 19.40
N PRO A 48 -12.05 -12.62 19.05
CA PRO A 48 -12.14 -13.68 20.04
C PRO A 48 -10.83 -13.76 20.83
N ARG A 49 -10.94 -13.99 22.14
CA ARG A 49 -9.80 -14.13 23.04
C ARG A 49 -9.15 -15.49 22.78
N GLN A 50 -7.86 -15.63 23.09
CA GLN A 50 -7.17 -16.94 22.98
C GLN A 50 -7.87 -18.08 23.76
N GLU A 51 -8.67 -17.74 24.77
CA GLU A 51 -9.46 -18.67 25.58
C GLU A 51 -10.67 -19.27 24.85
N ASP A 52 -11.14 -18.64 23.77
CA ASP A 52 -12.30 -19.07 22.98
C ASP A 52 -11.95 -20.23 22.01
N GLY A 53 -10.66 -20.57 21.90
CA GLY A 53 -10.17 -21.73 21.16
C GLY A 53 -9.52 -21.37 19.82
N GLU A 54 -8.43 -22.07 19.51
CA GLU A 54 -7.58 -21.81 18.34
C GLU A 54 -8.34 -21.88 17.00
N ALA A 55 -9.35 -22.76 16.90
CA ALA A 55 -10.15 -22.93 15.69
C ALA A 55 -11.10 -21.73 15.44
N GLU A 56 -11.72 -21.19 16.50
CA GLU A 56 -12.62 -20.04 16.40
C GLU A 56 -11.85 -18.77 16.07
N PHE A 57 -10.69 -18.57 16.73
CA PHE A 57 -9.79 -17.46 16.42
C PHE A 57 -9.27 -17.52 14.98
N LEU A 58 -8.84 -18.70 14.50
CA LEU A 58 -8.37 -18.86 13.13
C LEU A 58 -9.48 -18.60 12.09
N PHE A 59 -10.71 -19.05 12.38
CA PHE A 59 -11.86 -18.83 11.51
C PHE A 59 -12.22 -17.34 11.42
N TRP A 60 -12.33 -16.66 12.56
CA TRP A 60 -12.58 -15.22 12.60
C TRP A 60 -11.46 -14.43 11.92
N ARG A 61 -10.18 -14.74 12.19
CA ARG A 61 -9.03 -14.08 11.57
C ARG A 61 -9.06 -14.19 10.05
N LYS A 62 -9.43 -15.36 9.51
CA LYS A 62 -9.58 -15.59 8.08
C LYS A 62 -10.69 -14.71 7.49
N ASN A 63 -11.82 -14.59 8.17
CA ASN A 63 -12.93 -13.75 7.71
C ASN A 63 -12.60 -12.26 7.81
N ASN A 64 -11.96 -11.81 8.89
CA ASN A 64 -11.41 -10.45 9.03
C ASN A 64 -10.48 -10.09 7.85
N ALA A 65 -9.51 -10.96 7.54
CA ALA A 65 -8.59 -10.74 6.42
C ALA A 65 -9.31 -10.66 5.06
N LYS A 66 -10.32 -11.49 4.81
CA LYS A 66 -11.12 -11.44 3.58
C LYS A 66 -11.86 -10.12 3.44
N VAL A 67 -12.52 -9.66 4.51
CA VAL A 67 -13.27 -8.39 4.48
C VAL A 67 -12.32 -7.23 4.30
N LEU A 68 -11.22 -7.19 5.04
CA LEU A 68 -10.22 -6.13 4.93
C LEU A 68 -9.61 -6.08 3.52
N HIS A 69 -9.31 -7.24 2.92
CA HIS A 69 -8.86 -7.32 1.53
C HIS A 69 -9.90 -6.77 0.55
N ALA A 70 -11.17 -7.12 0.71
CA ALA A 70 -12.24 -6.60 -0.12
C ALA A 70 -12.39 -5.08 0.02
N ILE A 71 -12.26 -4.54 1.25
CA ILE A 71 -12.29 -3.09 1.52
C ILE A 71 -11.14 -2.42 0.77
N HIS A 72 -9.90 -2.90 0.94
CA HIS A 72 -8.72 -2.32 0.28
C HIS A 72 -8.82 -2.37 -1.25
N THR A 73 -9.33 -3.47 -1.81
CA THR A 73 -9.50 -3.62 -3.26
C THR A 73 -10.52 -2.63 -3.83
N CYS A 74 -11.49 -2.21 -3.02
CA CYS A 74 -12.49 -1.23 -3.42
C CYS A 74 -12.11 0.21 -3.08
N CYS A 75 -11.00 0.48 -2.40
CA CYS A 75 -10.55 1.84 -2.13
C CYS A 75 -9.76 2.40 -3.33
N GLY A 76 -10.02 3.65 -3.70
CA GLY A 76 -9.13 4.41 -4.59
C GLY A 76 -7.91 4.91 -3.83
N ASP A 77 -6.88 5.39 -4.55
CA ASP A 77 -5.60 5.80 -3.95
C ASP A 77 -5.76 6.79 -2.79
N ASP A 78 -6.67 7.76 -2.92
CA ASP A 78 -6.92 8.80 -1.91
C ASP A 78 -7.69 8.28 -0.68
N THR A 79 -8.59 7.30 -0.85
CA THR A 79 -9.37 6.72 0.26
C THR A 79 -8.65 5.56 0.94
N HIS A 80 -7.74 4.89 0.22
CA HIS A 80 -6.86 3.86 0.78
C HIS A 80 -5.98 4.43 1.90
N PHE A 81 -5.55 5.69 1.77
CA PHE A 81 -4.74 6.36 2.79
C PHE A 81 -5.45 6.42 4.16
N ILE A 82 -6.78 6.57 4.18
CA ILE A 82 -7.58 6.69 5.41
C ILE A 82 -7.48 5.44 6.30
N ILE A 83 -7.40 4.27 5.69
CA ILE A 83 -7.39 2.98 6.39
C ILE A 83 -6.02 2.31 6.41
N ARG A 84 -4.96 3.07 6.08
CA ARG A 84 -3.62 2.53 5.99
C ARG A 84 -3.11 2.07 7.37
N GLY A 85 -2.58 0.86 7.43
CA GLY A 85 -2.06 0.25 8.66
C GLY A 85 -3.15 -0.30 9.59
N ILE A 86 -4.43 -0.23 9.22
CA ILE A 86 -5.52 -0.82 9.98
C ILE A 86 -5.61 -2.32 9.69
N SER A 87 -5.65 -3.13 10.74
CA SER A 87 -5.65 -4.60 10.66
C SER A 87 -6.99 -5.25 10.96
N SER A 88 -7.93 -4.49 11.51
CA SER A 88 -9.32 -4.92 11.74
C SER A 88 -10.20 -4.39 10.62
N ALA A 89 -10.90 -5.30 9.93
CA ALA A 89 -11.89 -4.96 8.92
C ALA A 89 -12.98 -4.06 9.50
N LYS A 90 -13.39 -4.30 10.75
CA LYS A 90 -14.35 -3.46 11.47
C LYS A 90 -13.81 -2.05 11.66
N VAL A 91 -12.60 -1.92 12.19
CA VAL A 91 -11.99 -0.60 12.41
C VAL A 91 -11.80 0.14 11.09
N ALA A 92 -11.42 -0.56 10.01
CA ALA A 92 -11.31 0.04 8.69
C ALA A 92 -12.67 0.53 8.17
N TRP A 93 -13.72 -0.30 8.30
CA TRP A 93 -15.08 0.07 7.95
C TRP A 93 -15.59 1.28 8.73
N ASP A 94 -15.41 1.29 10.05
CA ASP A 94 -15.85 2.36 10.95
C ASP A 94 -15.07 3.67 10.68
N THR A 95 -13.76 3.57 10.39
CA THR A 95 -12.92 4.73 10.04
C THR A 95 -13.36 5.36 8.72
N LEU A 96 -13.65 4.56 7.69
CA LEU A 96 -14.19 5.07 6.43
C LEU A 96 -15.55 5.74 6.65
N ALA A 97 -16.41 5.13 7.47
CA ALA A 97 -17.70 5.71 7.83
C ALA A 97 -17.55 7.07 8.51
N GLU A 98 -16.62 7.20 9.44
CA GLU A 98 -16.38 8.45 10.15
C GLU A 98 -15.86 9.55 9.21
N LYS A 99 -14.91 9.22 8.33
CA LYS A 99 -14.23 10.21 7.48
C LYS A 99 -14.99 10.59 6.22
N LEU A 100 -15.80 9.67 5.67
CA LEU A 100 -16.40 9.84 4.35
C LEU A 100 -17.93 9.94 4.37
N LYS A 101 -18.61 9.66 5.49
CA LYS A 101 -20.04 9.98 5.57
C LYS A 101 -20.21 11.50 5.54
N PRO A 102 -21.07 12.03 4.66
CA PRO A 102 -21.42 13.44 4.69
C PRO A 102 -21.99 13.77 6.07
N THR A 103 -21.37 14.73 6.76
CA THR A 103 -21.91 15.23 8.02
C THR A 103 -23.12 16.10 7.70
N ASP A 104 -24.27 15.84 8.34
CA ASP A 104 -25.54 16.59 8.16
C ASP A 104 -25.46 18.11 8.44
N GLN A 105 -24.27 18.68 8.70
CA GLN A 105 -24.06 20.10 9.00
C GLN A 105 -23.83 20.99 7.76
N ALA A 106 -23.94 20.47 6.54
CA ALA A 106 -23.76 21.28 5.32
C ALA A 106 -25.06 21.76 4.64
N LEU A 107 -26.22 21.62 5.29
CA LEU A 107 -27.51 22.11 4.81
C LEU A 107 -28.01 23.33 5.61
N GLU A 108 -27.17 24.34 5.78
CA GLU A 108 -27.61 25.71 6.08
C GLU A 108 -26.47 26.64 5.69
N ASN A 109 -26.48 27.09 4.43
CA ASN A 109 -25.96 28.38 3.92
C ASN A 109 -25.87 28.31 2.39
N THR A 110 -27.01 28.26 1.73
CA THR A 110 -27.11 28.66 0.32
C THR A 110 -27.34 30.15 0.26
N GLU A 111 -26.34 30.93 -0.16
CA GLU A 111 -26.55 32.19 -0.89
C GLU A 111 -25.23 32.62 -1.60
N ASP A 112 -25.25 32.47 -2.93
CA ASP A 112 -24.69 33.33 -3.98
C ASP A 112 -23.15 33.57 -4.20
N VAL A 113 -22.73 33.22 -5.44
CA VAL A 113 -21.65 33.73 -6.36
C VAL A 113 -20.18 33.27 -6.15
N PRO A 114 -19.29 33.28 -7.17
CA PRO A 114 -19.22 32.61 -8.49
C PRO A 114 -17.97 31.69 -8.69
N LEU A 115 -17.95 30.93 -9.79
CA LEU A 115 -16.78 30.18 -10.33
C LEU A 115 -15.46 30.97 -10.36
N MET A 116 -14.38 30.46 -9.73
CA MET A 116 -13.02 30.35 -10.29
C MET A 116 -11.98 29.71 -9.31
N ALA A 117 -11.02 29.02 -9.93
CA ALA A 117 -9.62 28.74 -9.54
C ALA A 117 -9.29 27.54 -8.64
N HIS A 118 -8.48 26.64 -9.22
CA HIS A 118 -7.59 25.71 -8.54
C HIS A 118 -6.72 26.46 -7.53
N GLU A 119 -6.85 26.12 -6.24
CA GLU A 119 -5.90 26.51 -5.22
C GLU A 119 -5.34 25.28 -4.52
N GLU A 120 -4.04 25.38 -4.26
CA GLU A 120 -3.09 24.34 -3.91
C GLU A 120 -3.44 23.71 -2.55
N LEU A 121 -3.51 22.37 -2.51
CA LEU A 121 -3.67 21.62 -1.26
C LEU A 121 -2.41 21.79 -0.41
N ASN A 122 -2.51 22.71 0.54
CA ASN A 122 -1.51 22.98 1.56
C ASN A 122 -1.49 21.81 2.55
N THR A 123 -0.42 21.01 2.49
CA THR A 123 -0.12 19.89 3.39
C THR A 123 0.30 20.42 4.75
N SER A 124 -0.64 20.51 5.68
CA SER A 124 -0.33 20.64 7.11
C SER A 124 -0.98 19.48 7.84
N LEU A 125 -0.26 18.35 7.87
CA LEU A 125 -0.58 17.16 8.64
C LEU A 125 -0.52 17.50 10.13
N THR A 126 -1.68 17.60 10.78
CA THR A 126 -1.74 17.63 12.24
C THR A 126 -1.24 16.30 12.78
N ARG A 127 -0.28 16.40 13.70
CA ARG A 127 0.35 15.32 14.46
C ARG A 127 -0.72 14.53 15.24
N ASN A 128 -1.14 13.39 14.71
CA ASN A 128 -2.18 12.55 15.33
C ASN A 128 -1.58 11.64 16.41
N GLU A 129 -1.56 12.13 17.65
CA GLU A 129 -1.26 11.34 18.87
C GLU A 129 -2.38 10.32 19.22
N GLU A 130 -3.43 10.20 18.41
CA GLU A 130 -4.59 9.31 18.65
C GLU A 130 -4.53 7.96 17.90
N TYR A 131 -3.50 7.72 17.09
CA TYR A 131 -3.47 6.62 16.10
C TYR A 131 -3.41 5.18 16.67
N TYR A 132 -3.14 5.01 17.97
CA TYR A 132 -3.04 3.68 18.62
C TYR A 132 -4.19 3.33 19.57
N LYS A 133 -5.23 4.17 19.67
CA LYS A 133 -6.40 3.88 20.53
C LYS A 133 -7.54 3.15 19.83
N THR A 134 -7.41 2.85 18.53
CA THR A 134 -8.52 2.35 17.71
C THR A 134 -8.66 0.82 17.66
N ASN A 135 -7.77 0.07 18.31
CA ASN A 135 -8.03 -1.33 18.65
C ASN A 135 -8.71 -1.34 20.02
N GLY A 136 -10.05 -1.43 20.07
CA GLY A 136 -10.78 -1.50 21.34
C GLY A 136 -10.21 -2.60 22.24
N ASP A 137 -9.68 -2.24 23.42
CA ASP A 137 -9.15 -3.05 24.54
C ASP A 137 -8.29 -4.31 24.24
N PHE A 138 -7.98 -4.60 22.97
CA PHE A 138 -7.31 -5.81 22.52
C PHE A 138 -5.81 -5.59 22.46
N ASN A 139 -5.09 -6.20 23.40
CA ASN A 139 -3.63 -6.19 23.38
C ASN A 139 -3.10 -7.22 22.37
N GLU A 140 -2.69 -6.72 21.22
CA GLU A 140 -2.21 -7.54 20.11
C GLU A 140 -0.83 -8.18 20.37
N PHE A 141 -0.01 -7.59 21.24
CA PHE A 141 1.35 -8.00 21.59
C PHE A 141 1.45 -8.38 23.06
N SER A 142 0.67 -9.39 23.47
CA SER A 142 0.53 -9.78 24.88
C SER A 142 1.86 -10.16 25.56
N HIS A 143 2.83 -10.67 24.81
CA HIS A 143 4.11 -11.13 25.37
C HIS A 143 5.22 -10.07 25.34
N HIS A 144 5.26 -9.19 24.34
CA HIS A 144 6.27 -8.11 24.26
C HIS A 144 5.71 -6.69 24.17
N GLN A 145 4.59 -6.43 24.84
CA GLN A 145 4.02 -5.08 24.98
C GLN A 145 5.02 -3.98 25.37
N PRO A 146 6.01 -4.21 26.27
CA PRO A 146 6.97 -3.17 26.61
C PRO A 146 7.84 -2.71 25.43
N LEU A 147 8.15 -3.61 24.48
CA LEU A 147 8.84 -3.25 23.25
C LEU A 147 7.94 -2.37 22.38
N ILE A 148 6.68 -2.77 22.21
CA ILE A 148 5.72 -2.05 21.36
C ILE A 148 5.41 -0.68 21.92
N ASP A 149 5.21 -0.55 23.24
CA ASP A 149 5.02 0.73 23.90
C ASP A 149 6.24 1.65 23.72
N ALA A 150 7.45 1.10 23.77
CA ALA A 150 8.67 1.86 23.55
C ALA A 150 8.77 2.33 22.09
N VAL A 151 8.45 1.46 21.12
CA VAL A 151 8.40 1.81 19.70
C VAL A 151 7.35 2.89 19.43
N ALA A 152 6.14 2.71 19.99
CA ALA A 152 5.04 3.66 19.88
C ALA A 152 5.35 5.03 20.49
N LYS A 153 6.25 5.09 21.49
CA LYS A 153 6.71 6.35 22.10
C LYS A 153 7.98 6.90 21.45
N GLY A 154 8.59 6.17 20.51
CA GLY A 154 9.89 6.50 19.95
C GLY A 154 11.06 6.41 20.94
N ASP A 155 10.91 5.67 22.05
CA ASP A 155 11.93 5.51 23.09
C ASP A 155 12.86 4.32 22.79
N TRP A 156 13.89 4.59 21.98
CA TRP A 156 14.84 3.54 21.56
C TRP A 156 15.65 2.99 22.73
N SER A 157 15.88 3.80 23.77
CA SER A 157 16.66 3.38 24.93
C SER A 157 15.92 2.30 25.71
N SER A 158 14.61 2.48 25.92
CA SER A 158 13.75 1.48 26.55
C SER A 158 13.59 0.25 25.66
N ALA A 159 13.39 0.43 24.35
CA ALA A 159 13.29 -0.68 23.39
C ALA A 159 14.56 -1.55 23.39
N THR A 160 15.74 -0.93 23.28
CA THR A 160 17.04 -1.63 23.29
C THR A 160 17.24 -2.40 24.59
N LYS A 161 16.96 -1.77 25.74
CA LYS A 161 17.06 -2.44 27.04
C LYS A 161 16.17 -3.67 27.09
N TYR A 162 14.95 -3.59 26.56
CA TYR A 162 14.05 -4.74 26.50
C TYR A 162 14.57 -5.83 25.55
N LEU A 163 15.00 -5.46 24.33
CA LEU A 163 15.55 -6.38 23.33
C LEU A 163 16.80 -7.12 23.83
N THR A 164 17.65 -6.48 24.63
CA THR A 164 18.80 -7.18 25.23
C THR A 164 18.41 -8.32 26.17
N MET A 165 17.23 -8.24 26.80
CA MET A 165 16.70 -9.29 27.67
C MET A 165 15.83 -10.30 26.90
N HIS A 166 15.17 -9.86 25.83
CA HIS A 166 14.27 -10.65 25.01
C HIS A 166 14.56 -10.43 23.51
N PRO A 167 15.68 -10.96 22.97
CA PRO A 167 16.07 -10.72 21.57
C PRO A 167 15.01 -11.18 20.56
N ASP A 168 14.29 -12.26 20.87
CA ASP A 168 13.25 -12.82 20.01
C ASP A 168 12.02 -11.89 19.86
N ALA A 169 11.88 -10.88 20.72
CA ALA A 169 10.77 -9.92 20.65
C ALA A 169 10.80 -9.08 19.36
N ILE A 170 11.97 -8.89 18.74
CA ILE A 170 12.11 -8.07 17.53
C ILE A 170 11.31 -8.60 16.34
N ARG A 171 11.09 -9.93 16.32
CA ARG A 171 10.35 -10.66 15.27
C ARG A 171 8.95 -11.07 15.71
N GLU A 172 8.49 -10.63 16.89
CA GLU A 172 7.12 -10.90 17.30
C GLU A 172 6.17 -10.25 16.31
N ARG A 173 5.15 -11.02 15.94
CA ARG A 173 4.06 -10.59 15.08
C ARG A 173 2.84 -10.40 15.97
N GLY A 174 2.20 -9.25 15.84
CA GLY A 174 0.94 -9.01 16.50
C GLY A 174 -0.07 -10.10 16.13
N SER A 175 -0.81 -10.58 17.13
CA SER A 175 -1.73 -11.71 16.99
C SER A 175 -2.81 -11.52 15.91
N LEU A 176 -3.20 -10.27 15.64
CA LEU A 176 -4.26 -9.91 14.69
C LEU A 176 -3.71 -9.41 13.35
N SER A 177 -3.05 -8.25 13.40
CA SER A 177 -2.42 -7.55 12.31
C SER A 177 -1.22 -8.25 11.73
N GLY A 178 -0.56 -9.13 12.48
CA GLY A 178 0.71 -9.72 12.07
C GLY A 178 1.87 -8.73 11.97
N LEU A 179 1.68 -7.45 12.34
CA LEU A 179 2.69 -6.41 12.27
C LEU A 179 3.85 -6.74 13.20
N THR A 180 5.04 -6.34 12.79
CA THR A 180 6.25 -6.38 13.61
C THR A 180 6.59 -4.98 14.14
N ALA A 181 7.56 -4.90 15.06
CA ALA A 181 8.12 -3.63 15.51
C ALA A 181 8.58 -2.73 14.34
N LEU A 182 9.11 -3.33 13.26
CA LEU A 182 9.54 -2.58 12.08
C LEU A 182 8.36 -1.96 11.31
N HIS A 183 7.27 -2.70 11.11
CA HIS A 183 6.08 -2.15 10.46
C HIS A 183 5.51 -0.96 11.24
N MET A 184 5.49 -1.05 12.57
CA MET A 184 5.04 0.05 13.42
C MET A 184 5.99 1.24 13.35
N ALA A 185 7.30 1.04 13.51
CA ALA A 185 8.29 2.10 13.44
C ALA A 185 8.23 2.88 12.10
N VAL A 186 8.07 2.16 10.99
CA VAL A 186 7.89 2.76 9.65
C VAL A 186 6.56 3.52 9.55
N SER A 187 5.46 2.94 10.01
CA SER A 187 4.13 3.57 9.95
C SER A 187 4.05 4.85 10.78
N MET A 188 4.88 4.97 11.83
CA MET A 188 5.01 6.18 12.64
C MET A 188 5.97 7.22 12.05
N GLU A 189 6.54 6.95 10.87
CA GLU A 189 7.54 7.80 10.22
C GLU A 189 8.77 8.07 11.10
N ASN A 190 9.05 7.19 12.06
CA ASN A 190 10.21 7.29 12.93
C ASN A 190 11.42 6.62 12.27
N GLU A 191 12.06 7.34 11.34
CA GLU A 191 13.18 6.84 10.55
C GLU A 191 14.33 6.31 11.43
N TYR A 192 14.67 7.02 12.51
CA TYR A 192 15.72 6.58 13.43
C TYR A 192 15.37 5.25 14.08
N MET A 193 14.16 5.13 14.64
CA MET A 193 13.70 3.88 15.23
C MET A 193 13.69 2.74 14.21
N ALA A 194 13.19 3.00 13.01
CA ALA A 194 13.06 1.97 11.99
C ALA A 194 14.44 1.45 11.55
N LYS A 195 15.41 2.34 11.33
CA LYS A 195 16.80 1.95 10.99
C LYS A 195 17.44 1.14 12.10
N GLU A 196 17.26 1.54 13.35
CA GLU A 196 17.78 0.78 14.50
C GLU A 196 17.10 -0.60 14.64
N VAL A 197 15.79 -0.70 14.42
CA VAL A 197 15.07 -1.99 14.38
C VAL A 197 15.60 -2.87 13.25
N VAL A 198 15.87 -2.31 12.06
CA VAL A 198 16.49 -3.04 10.94
C VAL A 198 17.83 -3.62 11.35
N GLU A 199 18.66 -2.89 12.11
CA GLU A 199 19.96 -3.40 12.59
C GLU A 199 19.83 -4.63 13.51
N TRP A 200 18.75 -4.73 14.29
CA TRP A 200 18.49 -5.88 15.16
C TRP A 200 17.86 -7.08 14.45
N MET A 201 17.22 -6.87 13.31
CA MET A 201 16.58 -7.93 12.53
C MET A 201 17.59 -8.70 11.68
N THR A 202 17.37 -10.00 11.47
CA THR A 202 18.09 -10.80 10.47
C THR A 202 17.56 -10.50 9.06
N GLU A 203 18.25 -10.98 8.01
CA GLU A 203 17.74 -10.85 6.64
C GLU A 203 16.36 -11.50 6.50
N GLU A 204 16.18 -12.68 7.09
CA GLU A 204 14.91 -13.42 7.08
C GLU A 204 13.80 -12.70 7.86
N ASP A 205 14.13 -12.04 8.98
CA ASP A 205 13.12 -11.28 9.74
C ASP A 205 12.59 -10.09 8.91
N LEU A 206 13.41 -9.50 8.02
CA LEU A 206 12.98 -8.42 7.12
C LEU A 206 12.00 -8.90 6.02
N GLU A 207 11.92 -10.22 5.79
CA GLU A 207 10.95 -10.84 4.88
C GLU A 207 9.58 -11.11 5.56
N ILE A 208 9.43 -10.81 6.86
CA ILE A 208 8.17 -11.02 7.57
C ILE A 208 7.09 -10.11 7.00
N GLU A 209 6.00 -10.75 6.57
CA GLU A 209 4.77 -10.10 6.15
C GLU A 209 3.82 -9.92 7.34
N ASP A 210 3.03 -8.85 7.31
CA ASP A 210 1.86 -8.68 8.16
C ASP A 210 0.74 -9.68 7.78
N ALA A 211 -0.42 -9.59 8.42
CA ALA A 211 -1.56 -10.46 8.15
C ALA A 211 -2.19 -10.21 6.77
N ASN A 212 -1.87 -9.07 6.15
CA ASN A 212 -2.28 -8.72 4.80
C ASN A 212 -1.22 -9.07 3.76
N GLY A 213 -0.15 -9.80 4.08
CA GLY A 213 0.89 -10.10 3.10
C GLY A 213 1.72 -8.87 2.69
N VAL A 214 1.72 -7.83 3.52
CA VAL A 214 2.50 -6.61 3.31
C VAL A 214 3.76 -6.69 4.16
N THR A 215 4.92 -6.48 3.55
CA THR A 215 6.20 -6.38 4.27
C THR A 215 6.48 -4.94 4.69
N ALA A 216 7.35 -4.76 5.69
CA ALA A 216 7.68 -3.40 6.17
C ALA A 216 8.36 -2.54 5.09
N ILE A 217 9.08 -3.15 4.15
CA ILE A 217 9.66 -2.43 3.00
C ILE A 217 8.60 -1.85 2.07
N ALA A 218 7.44 -2.49 1.91
CA ALA A 218 6.36 -1.94 1.11
C ALA A 218 5.85 -0.62 1.71
N LEU A 219 5.71 -0.57 3.04
CA LEU A 219 5.37 0.67 3.74
C LEU A 219 6.49 1.71 3.60
N ALA A 220 7.75 1.31 3.84
CA ALA A 220 8.90 2.22 3.80
C ALA A 220 9.07 2.85 2.42
N THR A 221 8.77 2.11 1.35
CA THR A 221 8.83 2.61 -0.02
C THR A 221 7.92 3.82 -0.27
N LEU A 222 6.83 3.95 0.50
CA LEU A 222 5.85 5.03 0.35
C LEU A 222 6.05 6.22 1.33
N ILE A 223 6.70 6.02 2.48
CA ILE A 223 6.79 7.06 3.52
C ILE A 223 8.17 7.26 4.12
N GLY A 224 9.09 6.32 3.92
CA GLY A 224 10.44 6.36 4.48
C GLY A 224 11.47 5.87 3.48
N PRO A 225 11.75 6.61 2.39
CA PRO A 225 12.64 6.14 1.33
C PRO A 225 14.05 5.81 1.83
N GLU A 226 14.54 6.53 2.85
CA GLU A 226 15.82 6.24 3.49
C GLU A 226 15.79 4.98 4.36
N VAL A 227 14.65 4.65 4.96
CA VAL A 227 14.44 3.36 5.63
C VAL A 227 14.38 2.23 4.59
N ALA A 228 13.68 2.44 3.48
CA ALA A 228 13.60 1.45 2.40
C ALA A 228 15.00 1.12 1.82
N ARG A 229 15.86 2.13 1.65
CA ARG A 229 17.27 1.94 1.28
C ARG A 229 18.00 1.07 2.30
N CYS A 230 17.90 1.42 3.59
CA CYS A 230 18.52 0.67 4.68
C CYS A 230 18.09 -0.81 4.71
N ILE A 231 16.79 -1.08 4.53
CA ILE A 231 16.26 -2.44 4.46
C ILE A 231 16.86 -3.22 3.26
N ILE A 232 16.92 -2.61 2.07
CA ILE A 232 17.48 -3.24 0.86
C ILE A 232 18.99 -3.48 0.97
N GLU A 233 19.72 -2.56 1.59
CA GLU A 233 21.16 -2.70 1.83
C GLU A 233 21.45 -3.92 2.71
N LYS A 234 20.57 -4.18 3.69
CA LYS A 234 20.67 -5.33 4.57
C LYS A 234 20.18 -6.63 3.94
N ASN A 235 18.99 -6.66 3.32
CA ASN A 235 18.48 -7.83 2.61
C ASN A 235 18.18 -7.50 1.14
N LYS A 236 19.12 -7.83 0.26
CA LYS A 236 19.00 -7.63 -1.19
C LYS A 236 17.99 -8.57 -1.86
N ARG A 237 17.59 -9.68 -1.22
CA ARG A 237 16.62 -10.62 -1.79
C ARG A 237 15.24 -9.99 -1.94
N LEU A 238 14.91 -9.02 -1.08
CA LEU A 238 13.66 -8.27 -1.14
C LEU A 238 13.45 -7.53 -2.47
N LEU A 239 14.50 -7.26 -3.25
CA LEU A 239 14.38 -6.71 -4.60
C LEU A 239 13.57 -7.62 -5.54
N CYS A 240 13.56 -8.92 -5.27
CA CYS A 240 12.94 -9.95 -6.09
C CYS A 240 11.63 -10.48 -5.50
N ILE A 241 11.34 -10.16 -4.24
CA ILE A 241 10.19 -10.71 -3.50
C ILE A 241 9.03 -9.71 -3.61
N PRO A 242 7.82 -10.16 -3.97
CA PRO A 242 6.64 -9.31 -3.90
C PRO A 242 6.41 -8.84 -2.46
N CYS A 243 6.22 -7.55 -2.28
CA CYS A 243 6.17 -6.92 -0.95
C CYS A 243 4.74 -6.57 -0.50
N ASN A 244 3.74 -6.78 -1.35
CA ASN A 244 2.32 -6.51 -1.09
C ASN A 244 1.38 -7.47 -1.85
N LEU A 245 0.08 -7.36 -1.57
CA LEU A 245 -1.00 -8.17 -2.16
C LEU A 245 -1.15 -8.03 -3.68
N GLN A 246 -0.75 -6.89 -4.24
CA GLN A 246 -0.74 -6.68 -5.70
C GLN A 246 0.43 -7.38 -6.38
N ASN A 247 1.21 -8.18 -5.64
CA ASN A 247 2.42 -8.85 -6.09
C ASN A 247 3.46 -7.87 -6.69
N MET A 248 3.51 -6.64 -6.19
CA MET A 248 4.52 -5.67 -6.62
C MET A 248 5.85 -5.94 -5.91
N ILE A 249 6.95 -5.83 -6.63
CA ILE A 249 8.28 -5.72 -6.02
C ILE A 249 8.53 -4.28 -5.56
N PRO A 250 9.50 -4.02 -4.65
CA PRO A 250 9.75 -2.68 -4.13
C PRO A 250 9.97 -1.60 -5.20
N LEU A 251 10.59 -1.95 -6.33
CA LEU A 251 10.78 -1.01 -7.44
C LEU A 251 9.45 -0.52 -8.03
N ILE A 252 8.51 -1.43 -8.29
CA ILE A 252 7.21 -1.06 -8.85
C ILE A 252 6.41 -0.23 -7.83
N MET A 253 6.48 -0.62 -6.55
CA MET A 253 5.87 0.11 -5.45
C MET A 253 6.40 1.56 -5.37
N ALA A 254 7.70 1.78 -5.55
CA ALA A 254 8.30 3.11 -5.54
C ALA A 254 7.82 3.98 -6.72
N CYS A 255 7.71 3.38 -7.91
CA CYS A 255 7.16 4.07 -9.09
C CYS A 255 5.67 4.41 -8.89
N HIS A 256 4.90 3.49 -8.31
CA HIS A 256 3.49 3.70 -8.02
C HIS A 256 3.27 4.84 -7.01
N GLY A 257 4.07 4.90 -5.95
CA GLY A 257 4.06 6.01 -4.98
C GLY A 257 4.71 7.31 -5.47
N GLY A 258 5.24 7.37 -6.69
CA GLY A 258 5.88 8.57 -7.24
C GLY A 258 7.25 8.91 -6.62
N HIS A 259 7.86 8.00 -5.86
CA HIS A 259 9.18 8.20 -5.23
C HIS A 259 10.33 7.94 -6.21
N TRP A 260 10.41 8.73 -7.28
CA TRP A 260 11.34 8.51 -8.40
C TRP A 260 12.82 8.50 -8.02
N GLY A 261 13.22 9.23 -6.98
CA GLY A 261 14.60 9.18 -6.45
C GLY A 261 14.94 7.80 -5.86
N LEU A 262 14.00 7.18 -5.15
CA LEU A 262 14.13 5.81 -4.65
C LEU A 262 14.00 4.79 -5.79
N ALA A 263 13.05 4.99 -6.71
CA ALA A 263 12.86 4.11 -7.85
C ALA A 263 14.13 3.99 -8.72
N ARG A 264 14.83 5.10 -8.99
CA ARG A 264 16.13 5.08 -9.70
C ARG A 264 17.18 4.26 -8.98
N TYR A 265 17.27 4.40 -7.66
CA TYR A 265 18.15 3.60 -6.84
C TYR A 265 17.79 2.11 -6.93
N LEU A 266 16.53 1.77 -6.66
CA LEU A 266 16.04 0.39 -6.72
C LEU A 266 16.26 -0.21 -8.11
N TYR A 267 16.01 0.54 -9.18
CA TYR A 267 16.29 0.11 -10.56
C TYR A 267 17.77 -0.24 -10.77
N SER A 268 18.68 0.59 -10.23
CA SER A 268 20.13 0.37 -10.36
C SER A 268 20.64 -0.89 -9.64
N VAL A 269 19.94 -1.33 -8.58
CA VAL A 269 20.33 -2.51 -7.80
C VAL A 269 19.48 -3.75 -8.11
N THR A 270 18.34 -3.60 -8.79
CA THR A 270 17.46 -4.72 -9.16
C THR A 270 18.07 -5.53 -10.31
N PRO A 271 18.22 -6.86 -10.17
CA PRO A 271 18.71 -7.71 -11.26
C PRO A 271 17.79 -7.63 -12.49
N LEU A 272 18.38 -7.55 -13.68
CA LEU A 272 17.62 -7.39 -14.92
C LEU A 272 16.69 -8.57 -15.17
N GLU A 273 17.11 -9.77 -14.75
CA GLU A 273 16.38 -11.02 -14.89
C GLU A 273 15.00 -10.97 -14.22
N VAL A 274 14.86 -10.19 -13.14
CA VAL A 274 13.59 -9.96 -12.44
C VAL A 274 12.64 -9.16 -13.32
N LEU A 275 13.14 -8.14 -14.02
CA LEU A 275 12.36 -7.24 -14.87
C LEU A 275 11.99 -7.89 -16.21
N THR A 276 12.80 -8.84 -16.68
CA THR A 276 12.65 -9.49 -17.99
C THR A 276 12.23 -10.95 -17.87
N SER A 277 11.76 -11.37 -16.70
CA SER A 277 11.39 -12.76 -16.47
C SER A 277 10.28 -13.18 -17.43
N THR A 278 10.54 -14.19 -18.24
CA THR A 278 9.55 -14.72 -19.17
C THR A 278 8.50 -15.60 -18.47
N GLN A 279 8.77 -16.04 -17.23
CA GLN A 279 7.83 -16.83 -16.44
C GLN A 279 6.52 -16.08 -16.16
N ASN A 280 6.58 -14.75 -16.03
CA ASN A 280 5.41 -13.89 -15.87
C ASN A 280 5.08 -13.08 -17.14
N ASN A 281 5.51 -13.55 -18.31
CA ASN A 281 5.37 -12.85 -19.60
C ASN A 281 5.95 -11.43 -19.58
N CYS A 282 7.05 -11.22 -18.85
CA CYS A 282 7.70 -9.93 -18.65
C CYS A 282 6.79 -8.85 -18.04
N ARG A 283 5.74 -9.24 -17.31
CA ARG A 283 4.75 -8.32 -16.75
C ARG A 283 5.39 -7.25 -15.87
N THR A 284 6.36 -7.61 -15.02
CA THR A 284 7.06 -6.67 -14.14
C THR A 284 7.76 -5.56 -14.92
N GLY A 285 8.47 -5.90 -15.99
CA GLY A 285 9.10 -4.90 -16.87
C GLY A 285 8.08 -4.03 -17.59
N ALA A 286 6.96 -4.61 -18.03
CA ALA A 286 5.87 -3.85 -18.65
C ALA A 286 5.19 -2.88 -17.68
N ASP A 287 4.93 -3.32 -16.43
CA ASP A 287 4.38 -2.47 -15.38
C ASP A 287 5.33 -1.31 -15.05
N LEU A 288 6.64 -1.56 -14.97
CA LEU A 288 7.64 -0.52 -14.74
C LEU A 288 7.59 0.56 -15.83
N ILE A 289 7.59 0.14 -17.09
CA ILE A 289 7.55 1.08 -18.22
C ILE A 289 6.24 1.87 -18.22
N SER A 290 5.12 1.21 -17.90
CA SER A 290 3.81 1.86 -17.82
C SER A 290 3.78 2.99 -16.79
N HIS A 291 4.33 2.75 -15.59
CA HIS A 291 4.47 3.80 -14.57
C HIS A 291 5.41 4.93 -15.00
N CYS A 292 6.51 4.62 -15.67
CA CYS A 292 7.44 5.62 -16.21
C CYS A 292 6.75 6.54 -17.22
N PHE A 293 5.93 5.98 -18.09
CA PHE A 293 5.21 6.75 -19.10
C PHE A 293 4.09 7.59 -18.51
N SER A 294 3.27 7.03 -17.62
CA SER A 294 2.19 7.78 -16.96
C SER A 294 2.73 8.97 -16.18
N SER A 295 3.91 8.82 -15.57
CA SER A 295 4.58 9.86 -14.78
C SER A 295 5.56 10.73 -15.57
N LYS A 296 5.79 10.43 -16.85
CA LYS A 296 6.75 11.11 -17.75
C LYS A 296 8.22 11.03 -17.28
N GLU A 297 8.56 10.03 -16.48
CA GLU A 297 9.90 9.75 -15.98
C GLU A 297 10.54 8.69 -16.89
N LEU A 298 11.06 9.15 -18.04
CA LEU A 298 11.36 8.29 -19.18
C LEU A 298 12.75 7.65 -19.17
N ASP A 299 13.62 8.04 -18.25
CA ASP A 299 15.01 7.57 -18.19
C ASP A 299 15.11 6.06 -17.93
N ILE A 300 14.39 5.56 -16.92
CA ILE A 300 14.32 4.15 -16.58
C ILE A 300 13.70 3.33 -17.73
N ALA A 301 12.57 3.80 -18.26
CA ALA A 301 11.90 3.14 -19.38
C ALA A 301 12.79 3.05 -20.62
N LEU A 302 13.48 4.14 -20.97
CA LEU A 302 14.35 4.18 -22.13
C LEU A 302 15.56 3.26 -21.97
N ASP A 303 16.18 3.23 -20.79
CA ASP A 303 17.29 2.30 -20.51
C ASP A 303 16.82 0.85 -20.60
N LEU A 304 15.69 0.53 -19.98
CA LEU A 304 15.16 -0.84 -19.95
C LEU A 304 14.78 -1.34 -21.34
N ILE A 305 14.12 -0.52 -22.18
CA ILE A 305 13.76 -0.90 -23.55
C ILE A 305 15.01 -1.10 -24.41
N LYS A 306 16.05 -0.26 -24.25
CA LYS A 306 17.31 -0.42 -24.98
C LYS A 306 18.01 -1.73 -24.62
N ARG A 307 17.97 -2.11 -23.35
CA ARG A 307 18.55 -3.38 -22.86
C ARG A 307 17.71 -4.59 -23.26
N CYS A 308 16.38 -4.43 -23.33
CA CYS A 308 15.45 -5.52 -23.59
C CYS A 308 14.31 -5.10 -24.55
N PRO A 309 14.59 -5.06 -25.87
CA PRO A 309 13.62 -4.59 -26.87
C PRO A 309 12.30 -5.38 -26.91
N ASN A 310 12.31 -6.65 -26.50
CA ASN A 310 11.12 -7.50 -26.45
C ASN A 310 10.03 -6.97 -25.50
N LEU A 311 10.40 -6.14 -24.51
CA LEU A 311 9.44 -5.50 -23.60
C LEU A 311 8.48 -4.55 -24.33
N ALA A 312 8.82 -4.07 -25.52
CA ALA A 312 7.93 -3.25 -26.32
C ALA A 312 6.62 -3.95 -26.72
N PHE A 313 6.60 -5.28 -26.68
CA PHE A 313 5.44 -6.10 -27.02
C PHE A 313 4.78 -6.75 -25.79
N ALA A 314 5.39 -6.62 -24.60
CA ALA A 314 4.84 -7.18 -23.37
C ALA A 314 3.59 -6.42 -22.94
N THR A 315 2.68 -7.11 -22.25
CA THR A 315 1.47 -6.53 -21.67
C THR A 315 1.62 -6.31 -20.17
N ASN A 316 1.21 -5.14 -19.71
CA ASN A 316 1.20 -4.82 -18.28
C ASN A 316 0.02 -5.50 -17.54
N SER A 317 -0.09 -5.27 -16.24
CA SER A 317 -1.18 -5.74 -15.37
C SER A 317 -2.57 -5.35 -15.87
N THR A 318 -2.71 -4.23 -16.60
CA THR A 318 -3.96 -3.78 -17.22
C THR A 318 -4.24 -4.39 -18.60
N GLY A 319 -3.34 -5.26 -19.10
CA GLY A 319 -3.46 -5.91 -20.40
C GLY A 319 -3.07 -5.02 -21.59
N LYS A 320 -2.50 -3.84 -21.34
CA LYS A 320 -2.06 -2.90 -22.39
C LYS A 320 -0.61 -3.16 -22.76
N THR A 321 -0.31 -3.06 -24.05
CA THR A 321 1.08 -3.03 -24.53
C THR A 321 1.67 -1.63 -24.45
N LEU A 322 2.99 -1.56 -24.49
CA LEU A 322 3.74 -0.31 -24.59
C LEU A 322 3.20 0.64 -25.67
N LEU A 323 2.95 0.09 -26.87
CA LEU A 323 2.49 0.85 -28.03
C LEU A 323 1.09 1.45 -27.80
N GLN A 324 0.22 0.71 -27.13
CA GLN A 324 -1.13 1.19 -26.80
C GLN A 324 -1.08 2.33 -25.79
N GLU A 325 -0.19 2.24 -24.79
CA GLU A 325 -0.02 3.33 -23.81
C GLU A 325 0.56 4.58 -24.44
N LEU A 326 1.59 4.45 -25.28
CA LEU A 326 2.16 5.57 -26.02
C LEU A 326 1.12 6.26 -26.92
N ALA A 327 0.26 5.49 -27.58
CA ALA A 327 -0.82 6.05 -28.40
C ALA A 327 -1.79 6.91 -27.57
N CYS A 328 -1.97 6.61 -26.29
CA CYS A 328 -2.77 7.40 -25.35
C CYS A 328 -2.03 8.61 -24.76
N MET A 329 -0.74 8.81 -25.09
CA MET A 329 0.10 9.89 -24.55
C MET A 329 0.63 10.82 -25.66
N PRO A 330 -0.23 11.56 -26.36
CA PRO A 330 0.18 12.45 -27.45
C PRO A 330 1.18 13.52 -27.01
N SER A 331 1.22 13.88 -25.71
CA SER A 331 2.18 14.84 -25.16
C SER A 331 3.64 14.40 -25.25
N LEU A 332 3.92 13.11 -25.45
CA LEU A 332 5.29 12.58 -25.57
C LEU A 332 5.83 12.69 -27.01
N PHE A 333 4.97 12.99 -27.98
CA PHE A 333 5.32 13.06 -29.39
C PHE A 333 5.23 14.49 -29.91
N LEU A 334 6.17 14.87 -30.78
CA LEU A 334 6.14 16.17 -31.47
C LEU A 334 4.83 16.38 -32.26
N SER A 335 4.24 15.30 -32.78
CA SER A 335 2.95 15.33 -33.49
C SER A 335 1.76 15.66 -32.60
N GLY A 336 1.84 15.39 -31.29
CA GLY A 336 0.79 15.66 -30.32
C GLY A 336 1.06 16.88 -29.41
N THR A 337 2.25 17.50 -29.51
CA THR A 337 2.61 18.71 -28.77
C THR A 337 2.66 19.94 -29.69
N ARG A 338 1.92 21.00 -29.34
CA ARG A 338 2.03 22.31 -30.01
C ARG A 338 3.25 23.08 -29.48
N LEU A 339 4.45 22.64 -29.85
CA LEU A 339 5.69 23.33 -29.51
C LEU A 339 5.79 24.65 -30.29
N ARG A 340 6.15 25.74 -29.60
CA ARG A 340 6.47 27.03 -30.25
C ARG A 340 7.82 26.93 -30.96
N PHE A 341 8.08 27.84 -31.91
CA PHE A 341 9.29 27.83 -32.75
C PHE A 341 10.59 27.53 -31.99
N TRP A 342 10.85 28.22 -30.87
CA TRP A 342 12.08 28.01 -30.08
C TRP A 342 12.14 26.67 -29.33
N GLN A 343 10.98 26.09 -28.97
CA GLN A 343 10.93 24.79 -28.30
C GLN A 343 11.21 23.64 -29.28
N GLN A 344 10.94 23.82 -30.59
CA GLN A 344 11.31 22.85 -31.63
C GLN A 344 12.83 22.75 -31.81
N TRP A 345 13.57 23.84 -31.56
CA TRP A 345 15.03 23.81 -31.65
C TRP A 345 15.67 23.00 -30.52
N ILE A 346 15.09 23.03 -29.32
CA ILE A 346 15.55 22.23 -28.16
C ILE A 346 15.17 20.75 -28.32
N TYR A 347 14.04 20.45 -28.96
CA TYR A 347 13.61 19.05 -29.17
C TYR A 347 14.45 18.30 -30.21
N ASN A 348 15.03 19.02 -31.19
CA ASN A 348 15.81 18.44 -32.29
C ASN A 348 17.33 18.40 -32.03
N SER A 349 17.79 18.95 -30.90
CA SER A 349 19.18 18.89 -30.44
C SER A 349 19.40 17.71 -29.50
#